data_AF-A0A0F9BYY1-F1
#
_entry.id   AF-A0A0F9BYY1-F1
#
_cell.length_a   1.000
_cell.length_b   1.000
_cell.length_c   1.000
_cell.angle_alpha   90.00
_cell.angle_beta   90.00
_cell.angle_gamma   90.00
#
_symmetry.space_group_name_H-M   'P 1'
#
loop_
_entity.id
_entity.type
_entity.pdbx_description
1 polymer ?
#
loop_
_entity_poly.entity_id
_entity_poly.type
_entity_poly.pdbx_seq_one_letter_code
_entity_poly.pdbx_strand_id
1 'polypeptide(L)'
;PPRGSLLDAIDRGERFCMLDSIMMFRGGAAVDVLGRRVDGSPDLDWNVMLRTANGWYDRMVDPYRQSTPPTRRKAVAQVSQIWTSAEFEEPIRPVEMWILRAGGWPCRKARSRNLVDLLARIFLVSSEGWHVKVDDGAARNDLAKVAIALAGFRAETGRWPERLGQVSPKYLKKVPVDLYTGEALLYRVEGERCIVYSLGANGIDDDGQGGDESGRKMLDIVARLGAPATKTDD
;
A
#
# COMPACT_ATOMS: atom_id res chain seq x y z
N PRO A 1 -9.26 -13.73 17.14
CA PRO A 1 -7.84 -13.49 16.77
C PRO A 1 -7.59 -12.02 16.41
N PRO A 2 -6.50 -11.38 16.87
CA PRO A 2 -6.10 -10.10 16.29
C PRO A 2 -5.94 -10.35 14.78
N ARG A 3 -6.64 -9.56 13.96
CA ARG A 3 -6.45 -9.64 12.51
C ARG A 3 -4.95 -9.41 12.31
N GLY A 4 -4.26 -10.38 11.71
CA GLY A 4 -2.89 -10.17 11.25
C GLY A 4 -2.86 -8.86 10.47
N SER A 5 -1.76 -8.13 10.53
CA SER A 5 -1.66 -6.88 9.78
C SER A 5 -2.04 -7.15 8.31
N LEU A 6 -2.69 -6.22 7.62
CA LEU A 6 -3.06 -6.40 6.21
C LEU A 6 -1.83 -6.81 5.37
N LEU A 7 -0.64 -6.37 5.79
CA LEU A 7 0.66 -6.85 5.33
C LEU A 7 0.83 -8.38 5.43
N ASP A 8 0.51 -9.01 6.57
CA ASP A 8 0.57 -10.47 6.76
C ASP A 8 -0.47 -11.23 5.94
N ALA A 9 -1.59 -10.58 5.60
CA ALA A 9 -2.62 -11.18 4.76
C ALA A 9 -2.19 -11.18 3.28
N ILE A 10 -1.56 -10.09 2.81
CA ILE A 10 -0.98 -9.99 1.47
C ILE A 10 0.22 -10.91 1.34
N ASP A 11 1.15 -10.84 2.30
CA ASP A 11 2.35 -11.66 2.31
C ASP A 11 2.04 -13.16 2.31
N ARG A 12 0.96 -13.59 2.97
CA ARG A 12 0.54 -15.00 2.91
C ARG A 12 -0.30 -15.30 1.68
N GLY A 13 -1.24 -14.43 1.34
CA GLY A 13 -2.21 -14.65 0.27
C GLY A 13 -1.57 -14.61 -1.11
N GLU A 14 -0.94 -13.50 -1.48
CA GLU A 14 -0.32 -13.34 -2.81
C GLU A 14 0.87 -14.28 -2.99
N ARG A 15 1.72 -14.41 -1.97
CA ARG A 15 2.85 -15.37 -1.98
C ARG A 15 2.35 -16.79 -2.18
N PHE A 16 1.28 -17.18 -1.49
CA PHE A 16 0.66 -18.48 -1.69
C PHE A 16 0.18 -18.65 -3.14
N CYS A 17 -0.55 -17.68 -3.69
CA CYS A 17 -1.03 -17.74 -5.08
C CYS A 17 0.12 -17.91 -6.09
N MET A 18 1.23 -17.18 -5.92
CA MET A 18 2.38 -17.30 -6.81
C MET A 18 3.06 -18.66 -6.67
N LEU A 19 3.30 -19.13 -5.44
CA LEU A 19 3.94 -20.43 -5.20
C LEU A 19 3.06 -21.59 -5.67
N ASP A 20 1.75 -21.52 -5.44
CA ASP A 20 0.78 -22.51 -5.91
C ASP A 20 0.75 -22.55 -7.44
N SER A 21 0.79 -21.39 -8.10
CA SER A 21 0.89 -21.31 -9.55
C SER A 21 2.16 -22.01 -10.08
N ILE A 22 3.30 -21.85 -9.40
CA ILE A 22 4.54 -22.57 -9.75
C ILE A 22 4.37 -24.09 -9.57
N MET A 23 3.64 -24.52 -8.54
CA MET A 23 3.33 -25.95 -8.32
C MET A 23 2.37 -26.51 -9.38
N MET A 24 1.36 -25.74 -9.79
CA MET A 24 0.48 -26.11 -10.89
C MET A 24 1.25 -26.26 -12.20
N PHE A 25 2.15 -25.32 -12.51
CA PHE A 25 3.05 -25.43 -13.66
C PHE A 25 3.91 -26.70 -13.63
N ARG A 26 4.43 -27.06 -12.46
CA ARG A 26 5.18 -28.31 -12.27
C ARG A 26 4.32 -29.54 -12.54
N GLY A 27 3.04 -29.49 -12.20
CA GLY A 27 2.05 -30.52 -12.51
C GLY A 27 1.65 -30.60 -14.00
N GLY A 28 2.19 -29.73 -14.86
CA GLY A 28 1.89 -29.68 -16.29
C GLY A 28 0.76 -28.73 -16.66
N ALA A 29 0.28 -27.90 -15.73
CA ALA A 29 -0.65 -26.84 -16.07
C ALA A 29 0.03 -25.84 -17.01
N ALA A 30 -0.70 -25.40 -18.03
CA ALA A 30 -0.31 -24.27 -18.86
C ALA A 30 -0.82 -22.99 -18.21
N VAL A 31 -0.05 -21.90 -18.30
CA VAL A 31 -0.52 -20.57 -17.90
C VAL A 31 -0.64 -19.69 -19.13
N ASP A 32 -1.74 -18.98 -19.20
CA ASP A 32 -1.93 -17.91 -20.15
C ASP A 32 -1.29 -16.63 -19.60
N VAL A 33 -0.22 -16.20 -20.24
CA VAL A 33 0.43 -14.92 -19.95
C VAL A 33 0.08 -13.95 -21.06
N LEU A 34 -0.90 -13.07 -20.79
CA LEU A 34 -1.30 -11.98 -21.69
C LEU A 34 -1.74 -12.48 -23.09
N GLY A 35 -2.60 -13.50 -23.12
CA GLY A 35 -3.12 -14.10 -24.35
C GLY A 35 -2.16 -15.09 -25.01
N ARG A 36 -1.12 -15.53 -24.29
CA ARG A 36 -0.11 -16.46 -24.78
C ARG A 36 0.04 -17.63 -23.83
N ARG A 37 -0.29 -18.82 -24.33
CA ARG A 37 -0.12 -20.08 -23.61
C ARG A 37 1.35 -20.42 -23.43
N VAL A 38 1.77 -20.62 -22.18
CA VAL A 38 3.07 -21.16 -21.79
C VAL A 38 2.82 -22.51 -21.12
N ASP A 39 3.17 -23.60 -21.81
CA ASP A 39 3.03 -24.94 -21.24
C ASP A 39 4.10 -25.20 -20.17
N GLY A 40 3.73 -25.97 -19.13
CA GLY A 40 4.67 -26.44 -18.11
C GLY A 40 5.76 -27.31 -18.73
N SER A 41 7.03 -26.94 -18.51
CA SER A 41 8.18 -27.72 -18.99
C SER A 41 8.79 -28.52 -17.83
N PRO A 42 9.01 -29.85 -17.98
CA PRO A 42 9.69 -30.66 -16.98
C PRO A 42 11.17 -30.28 -16.78
N ASP A 43 11.76 -29.53 -17.72
CA ASP A 43 13.18 -29.14 -17.74
C ASP A 43 13.47 -27.84 -16.95
N LEU A 44 12.56 -27.41 -16.08
CA LEU A 44 12.78 -26.24 -15.21
C LEU A 44 13.50 -26.63 -13.90
N ASP A 45 14.29 -25.71 -13.37
CA ASP A 45 14.86 -25.79 -12.02
C ASP A 45 13.87 -25.20 -11.01
N TRP A 46 13.05 -26.09 -10.47
CA TRP A 46 11.99 -25.73 -9.51
C TRP A 46 12.54 -25.12 -8.22
N ASN A 47 13.75 -25.49 -7.79
CA ASN A 47 14.38 -24.89 -6.61
C ASN A 47 14.74 -23.43 -6.89
N VAL A 48 15.25 -23.13 -8.08
CA VAL A 48 15.50 -21.74 -8.51
C VAL A 48 14.20 -20.96 -8.56
N MET A 49 13.13 -21.51 -9.17
CA MET A 49 11.83 -20.82 -9.23
C MET A 49 11.29 -20.51 -7.83
N LEU A 50 11.18 -21.51 -6.95
CA LEU A 50 10.63 -21.32 -5.60
C LEU A 50 11.46 -20.37 -4.74
N ARG A 51 12.80 -20.43 -4.81
CA ARG A 51 13.67 -19.53 -4.03
C ARG A 51 13.60 -18.10 -4.54
N THR A 52 13.61 -17.90 -5.86
CA THR A 52 13.50 -16.57 -6.44
C THR A 52 12.13 -15.97 -6.16
N ALA A 53 11.04 -16.74 -6.28
CA ALA A 53 9.70 -16.27 -5.94
C ALA A 53 9.58 -15.82 -4.48
N ASN A 54 10.08 -16.62 -3.53
CA ASN A 54 10.10 -16.21 -2.12
C ASN A 54 10.95 -14.95 -1.90
N GLY A 55 12.12 -14.89 -2.52
CA GLY A 55 13.00 -13.72 -2.42
C GLY A 55 12.38 -12.44 -2.96
N TRP A 56 11.52 -12.52 -3.99
CA TRP A 56 10.75 -11.37 -4.47
C TRP A 56 9.77 -10.85 -3.41
N TYR A 57 9.03 -11.73 -2.74
CA TYR A 57 8.13 -11.32 -1.66
C TYR A 57 8.88 -10.80 -0.43
N ASP A 58 10.03 -11.38 -0.06
CA ASP A 58 10.83 -10.88 1.06
C ASP A 58 11.33 -9.45 0.78
N ARG A 59 11.84 -9.20 -0.44
CA ARG A 59 12.23 -7.85 -0.88
C ARG A 59 11.07 -6.87 -0.88
N MET A 60 9.86 -7.36 -1.16
CA MET A 60 8.67 -6.52 -1.11
C MET A 60 8.23 -6.26 0.32
N VAL A 61 8.11 -7.27 1.16
CA VAL A 61 7.38 -7.21 2.44
C VAL A 61 8.26 -6.75 3.59
N ASP A 62 9.53 -7.17 3.63
CA ASP A 62 10.43 -6.87 4.74
C ASP A 62 10.64 -5.37 4.99
N PRO A 63 10.78 -4.51 3.96
CA PRO A 63 10.89 -3.07 4.17
C PRO A 63 9.67 -2.49 4.89
N TYR A 64 8.48 -3.03 4.68
CA TYR A 64 7.26 -2.59 5.38
C TYR A 64 7.16 -3.08 6.81
N ARG A 65 7.71 -4.27 7.12
CA ARG A 65 7.72 -4.83 8.48
C ARG A 65 8.60 -4.02 9.42
N GLN A 66 9.70 -3.45 8.90
CA GLN A 66 10.75 -2.83 9.70
C GLN A 66 10.66 -1.30 9.77
N SER A 67 9.82 -0.67 8.94
CA SER A 67 9.80 0.78 8.81
C SER A 67 8.69 1.45 9.63
N THR A 68 9.08 2.51 10.35
CA THR A 68 8.13 3.52 10.84
C THR A 68 7.48 4.22 9.64
N PRO A 69 6.27 4.77 9.75
CA PRO A 69 5.59 5.36 8.59
C PRO A 69 6.42 6.39 7.77
N PRO A 70 7.25 7.29 8.37
CA PRO A 70 8.09 8.20 7.60
C PRO A 70 9.24 7.50 6.86
N THR A 71 9.83 6.47 7.48
CA THR A 71 10.90 5.66 6.85
C THR A 71 10.34 4.70 5.81
N ARG A 72 9.09 4.27 5.97
CA ARG A 72 8.35 3.41 5.04
C ARG A 72 8.18 4.07 3.69
N ARG A 73 7.97 5.39 3.63
CA ARG A 73 7.88 6.13 2.35
C ARG A 73 9.16 6.01 1.51
N LYS A 74 10.33 6.04 2.15
CA LYS A 74 11.62 5.84 1.45
C LYS A 74 11.78 4.40 0.99
N ALA A 75 11.44 3.44 1.84
CA ALA A 75 11.44 2.02 1.49
C ALA A 75 10.48 1.71 0.33
N VAL A 76 9.28 2.30 0.34
CA VAL A 76 8.28 2.24 -0.73
C VAL A 76 8.85 2.82 -2.02
N ALA A 77 9.46 4.00 -1.97
CA ALA A 77 10.02 4.62 -3.16
C ALA A 77 11.13 3.75 -3.79
N GLN A 78 11.95 3.09 -2.96
CA GLN A 78 12.97 2.14 -3.43
C GLN A 78 12.33 0.89 -4.05
N VAL A 79 11.31 0.32 -3.43
CA VAL A 79 10.59 -0.84 -3.99
C VAL A 79 9.88 -0.45 -5.29
N SER A 80 9.18 0.68 -5.32
CA SER A 80 8.52 1.22 -6.52
C SER A 80 9.51 1.52 -7.65
N GLN A 81 10.73 1.99 -7.34
CA GLN A 81 11.80 2.12 -8.33
C GLN A 81 12.23 0.79 -8.94
N ILE A 82 12.18 -0.32 -8.20
CA ILE A 82 12.43 -1.66 -8.76
C ILE A 82 11.34 -1.99 -9.80
N TRP A 83 10.07 -1.69 -9.49
CA TRP A 83 8.92 -1.97 -10.36
C TRP A 83 8.80 -1.07 -11.58
N THR A 84 9.15 0.21 -11.42
CA THR A 84 9.16 1.21 -12.50
C THR A 84 10.50 1.25 -13.23
N SER A 85 11.46 0.41 -12.82
CA SER A 85 12.71 0.28 -13.57
C SER A 85 12.40 -0.30 -14.96
N ALA A 86 13.19 0.13 -15.95
CA ALA A 86 13.09 -0.35 -17.32
C ALA A 86 13.10 -1.89 -17.42
N GLU A 87 13.66 -2.59 -16.43
CA GLU A 87 13.64 -4.06 -16.38
C GLU A 87 12.22 -4.64 -16.36
N PHE A 88 11.25 -3.98 -15.71
CA PHE A 88 9.87 -4.45 -15.54
C PHE A 88 8.88 -3.89 -16.57
N GLU A 89 9.12 -2.67 -17.09
CA GLU A 89 8.29 -2.04 -18.13
C GLU A 89 8.61 -2.53 -19.56
N GLU A 90 9.83 -3.03 -19.83
CA GLU A 90 10.17 -3.51 -21.16
C GLU A 90 9.34 -4.74 -21.53
N PRO A 91 8.74 -4.78 -22.75
CA PRO A 91 8.09 -5.98 -23.24
C PRO A 91 9.09 -7.14 -23.23
N ILE A 92 8.59 -8.35 -22.95
CA ILE A 92 9.41 -9.58 -22.86
C ILE A 92 10.39 -9.60 -24.04
N ARG A 93 11.70 -9.52 -23.73
CA ARG A 93 12.70 -9.30 -24.78
C ARG A 93 12.74 -10.52 -25.70
N PRO A 94 13.03 -10.34 -27.01
CA PRO A 94 13.16 -11.46 -27.94
C PRO A 94 14.15 -12.54 -27.45
N VAL A 95 15.20 -12.15 -26.74
CA VAL A 95 16.17 -13.06 -26.13
C VAL A 95 15.60 -13.84 -24.95
N GLU A 96 14.74 -13.25 -24.12
CA GLU A 96 14.06 -13.93 -23.01
C GLU A 96 13.06 -14.94 -23.55
N MET A 97 12.28 -14.53 -24.57
CA MET A 97 11.40 -15.44 -25.32
C MET A 97 12.17 -16.58 -25.98
N TRP A 98 13.36 -16.29 -26.51
CA TRP A 98 14.23 -17.32 -27.10
C TRP A 98 14.78 -18.27 -26.04
N ILE A 99 15.23 -17.77 -24.89
CA ILE A 99 15.68 -18.59 -23.74
C ILE A 99 14.53 -19.44 -23.18
N LEU A 100 13.31 -18.91 -23.14
CA LEU A 100 12.10 -19.66 -22.77
C LEU A 100 11.74 -20.75 -23.77
N ARG A 101 12.16 -20.63 -25.03
CA ARG A 101 11.91 -21.60 -26.10
C ARG A 101 13.05 -22.60 -26.30
N ALA A 102 14.29 -22.20 -26.01
CA ALA A 102 15.44 -23.08 -26.03
C ALA A 102 15.29 -24.16 -24.94
N GLY A 103 15.33 -25.43 -25.35
CA GLY A 103 15.37 -26.57 -24.43
C GLY A 103 16.81 -26.93 -24.06
N GLY A 104 17.02 -27.49 -22.87
CA GLY A 104 18.27 -28.15 -22.51
C GLY A 104 18.98 -27.63 -21.24
N TRP A 105 19.86 -28.49 -20.74
CA TRP A 105 20.63 -28.34 -19.51
C TRP A 105 21.47 -27.05 -19.35
N PRO A 106 22.14 -26.48 -20.38
CA PRO A 106 22.94 -25.29 -20.17
C PRO A 106 22.11 -24.02 -19.92
N CYS A 107 20.85 -23.99 -20.37
CA CYS A 107 19.96 -22.84 -20.23
C CYS A 107 18.91 -23.02 -19.12
N ARG A 108 18.80 -24.21 -18.52
CA ARG A 108 17.78 -24.56 -17.50
C ARG A 108 17.63 -23.53 -16.38
N LYS A 109 18.73 -23.12 -15.74
CA LYS A 109 18.69 -22.13 -14.65
C LYS A 109 18.29 -20.74 -15.14
N ALA A 110 18.81 -20.31 -16.28
CA ALA A 110 18.50 -19.01 -16.87
C ALA A 110 17.02 -18.95 -17.30
N ARG A 111 16.51 -20.02 -17.91
CA ARG A 111 15.09 -20.16 -18.27
C ARG A 111 14.17 -20.13 -17.05
N SER A 112 14.57 -20.81 -15.98
CA SER A 112 13.82 -20.83 -14.72
C SER A 112 13.73 -19.46 -14.07
N ARG A 113 14.83 -18.69 -14.09
CA ARG A 113 14.86 -17.30 -13.61
C ARG A 113 13.95 -16.39 -14.45
N ASN A 114 14.11 -16.40 -15.77
CA ASN A 114 13.26 -15.56 -16.64
C ASN A 114 11.77 -15.86 -16.49
N LEU A 115 11.39 -17.13 -16.35
CA LEU A 115 9.98 -17.49 -16.16
C LEU A 115 9.45 -17.02 -14.79
N VAL A 116 10.20 -17.22 -13.70
CA VAL A 116 9.72 -16.75 -12.39
C VAL A 116 9.70 -15.23 -12.30
N ASP A 117 10.63 -14.52 -12.96
CA ASP A 117 10.61 -13.06 -13.02
C ASP A 117 9.42 -12.55 -13.86
N LEU A 118 9.05 -13.27 -14.93
CA LEU A 118 7.81 -13.00 -15.68
C LEU A 118 6.56 -13.24 -14.83
N LEU A 119 6.50 -14.34 -14.07
CA LEU A 119 5.39 -14.60 -13.15
C LEU A 119 5.35 -13.54 -12.03
N ALA A 120 6.49 -13.14 -11.49
CA ALA A 120 6.60 -12.06 -10.51
C ALA A 120 5.98 -10.77 -11.07
N ARG A 121 6.25 -10.41 -12.33
CA ARG A 121 5.60 -9.25 -12.99
C ARG A 121 4.07 -9.35 -12.98
N ILE A 122 3.52 -10.51 -13.32
CA ILE A 122 2.06 -10.70 -13.40
C ILE A 122 1.41 -10.63 -12.01
N PHE A 123 2.01 -11.32 -11.03
CA PHE A 123 1.46 -11.44 -9.68
C PHE A 123 1.72 -10.22 -8.81
N LEU A 124 2.76 -9.44 -9.08
CA LEU A 124 3.17 -8.33 -8.21
C LEU A 124 2.69 -6.96 -8.71
N VAL A 125 2.22 -6.85 -9.96
CA VAL A 125 1.55 -5.63 -10.49
C VAL A 125 0.29 -5.27 -9.69
N SER A 126 -0.40 -6.23 -9.05
CA SER A 126 -1.55 -5.92 -8.17
C SER A 126 -1.15 -5.27 -6.84
N SER A 127 0.13 -5.26 -6.50
CA SER A 127 0.62 -4.85 -5.20
C SER A 127 1.14 -3.40 -5.16
N GLU A 128 1.06 -2.64 -6.25
CA GLU A 128 1.40 -1.23 -6.18
C GLU A 128 0.33 -0.45 -5.40
N GLY A 129 0.73 0.16 -4.28
CA GLY A 129 -0.12 1.09 -3.53
C GLY A 129 -1.01 0.48 -2.43
N TRP A 130 -0.96 -0.84 -2.15
CA TRP A 130 -1.73 -1.40 -1.02
C TRP A 130 -1.36 -0.75 0.31
N HIS A 131 -0.07 -0.47 0.54
CA HIS A 131 0.42 0.17 1.76
C HIS A 131 -0.20 1.55 1.96
N VAL A 132 -0.36 2.33 0.89
CA VAL A 132 -1.06 3.62 0.92
C VAL A 132 -2.48 3.43 1.43
N LYS A 133 -3.19 2.42 0.93
CA LYS A 133 -4.57 2.13 1.37
C LYS A 133 -4.65 1.67 2.81
N VAL A 134 -3.68 0.88 3.28
CA VAL A 134 -3.60 0.45 4.68
C VAL A 134 -3.39 1.65 5.60
N ASP A 135 -2.41 2.49 5.27
CA ASP A 135 -2.03 3.66 6.07
C ASP A 135 -3.12 4.73 6.03
N ASP A 136 -3.77 4.94 4.88
CA ASP A 136 -4.94 5.81 4.71
C ASP A 136 -6.13 5.34 5.57
N GLY A 137 -6.38 4.03 5.60
CA GLY A 137 -7.39 3.44 6.48
C GLY A 137 -7.09 3.63 7.97
N ALA A 138 -5.83 3.45 8.37
CA ALA A 138 -5.38 3.67 9.74
C ALA A 138 -5.47 5.15 10.15
N ALA A 139 -5.00 6.07 9.30
CA ALA A 139 -5.08 7.51 9.52
C ALA A 139 -6.54 7.98 9.63
N ARG A 140 -7.45 7.49 8.77
CA ARG A 140 -8.90 7.77 8.88
C ARG A 140 -9.49 7.28 10.20
N ASN A 141 -9.07 6.10 10.67
CA ASN A 141 -9.53 5.56 11.95
C ASN A 141 -9.10 6.46 13.13
N ASP A 142 -7.86 6.91 13.12
CA ASP A 142 -7.34 7.81 14.16
C ASP A 142 -8.00 9.19 14.11
N LEU A 143 -8.21 9.75 12.91
CA LEU A 143 -8.98 10.98 12.73
C LEU A 143 -10.42 10.83 13.22
N ALA A 144 -11.07 9.70 12.97
CA ALA A 144 -12.43 9.43 13.46
C ALA A 144 -12.48 9.41 15.00
N LYS A 145 -11.49 8.82 15.68
CA LYS A 145 -11.41 8.87 17.15
C LYS A 145 -11.25 10.29 17.66
N VAL A 146 -10.38 11.09 17.03
CA VAL A 146 -10.18 12.50 17.39
C VAL A 146 -11.46 13.31 17.16
N ALA A 147 -12.14 13.08 16.03
CA ALA A 147 -13.41 13.73 15.70
C ALA A 147 -14.48 13.43 16.77
N ILE A 148 -14.62 12.17 17.19
CA ILE A 148 -15.56 11.79 18.27
C ILE A 148 -15.19 12.50 19.58
N ALA A 149 -13.90 12.58 19.91
CA ALA A 149 -13.43 13.24 21.12
C ALA A 149 -13.70 14.76 21.10
N LEU A 150 -13.50 15.40 19.95
CA LEU A 150 -13.85 16.81 19.73
C LEU A 150 -15.35 17.05 19.88
N ALA A 151 -16.18 16.18 19.29
CA ALA A 151 -17.64 16.27 19.41
C ALA A 151 -18.09 16.14 20.87
N GLY A 152 -17.49 15.23 21.63
CA GLY A 152 -17.75 15.08 23.06
C GLY A 152 -17.37 16.33 23.87
N PHE A 153 -16.22 16.94 23.58
CA PHE A 153 -15.79 18.19 24.21
C PHE A 153 -16.78 19.33 23.92
N ARG A 154 -17.22 19.48 22.66
CA ARG A 154 -18.21 20.50 22.30
C ARG A 154 -19.57 20.27 22.94
N ALA A 155 -20.03 19.02 23.00
CA ALA A 155 -21.31 18.68 23.62
C ALA A 155 -21.36 19.07 25.11
N GLU A 156 -20.23 18.99 25.81
CA GLU A 156 -20.18 19.31 27.25
C GLU A 156 -19.88 20.80 27.53
N THR A 157 -19.03 21.43 26.71
CA THR A 157 -18.57 22.81 26.96
C THR A 157 -19.27 23.87 26.12
N GLY A 158 -20.06 23.45 25.13
CA GLY A 158 -20.72 24.32 24.15
C GLY A 158 -19.79 24.89 23.07
N ARG A 159 -18.47 24.63 23.13
CA ARG A 159 -17.47 25.19 22.20
C ARG A 159 -16.46 24.15 21.74
N TRP A 160 -15.83 24.39 20.59
CA TRP A 160 -14.68 23.60 20.17
C TRP A 160 -13.45 23.92 21.05
N PRO A 161 -12.55 22.95 21.29
CA PRO A 161 -11.31 23.22 22.02
C PRO A 161 -10.40 24.16 21.21
N GLU A 162 -9.58 24.94 21.90
CA GLU A 162 -8.57 25.81 21.28
C GLU A 162 -7.40 25.00 20.70
N ARG A 163 -7.16 23.81 21.26
CA ARG A 163 -6.11 22.89 20.81
C ARG A 163 -6.49 21.44 21.05
N LEU A 164 -6.04 20.54 20.17
CA LEU A 164 -6.31 19.10 20.26
C LEU A 164 -5.96 18.50 21.63
N GLY A 165 -4.91 18.99 22.30
CA GLY A 165 -4.51 18.49 23.62
C GLY A 165 -5.60 18.56 24.69
N GLN A 166 -6.59 19.45 24.56
CA GLN A 166 -7.68 19.61 25.55
C GLN A 166 -8.69 18.46 25.54
N VAL A 167 -8.74 17.63 24.48
CA VAL A 167 -9.62 16.45 24.48
C VAL A 167 -9.06 15.28 25.30
N SER A 168 -7.78 15.38 25.71
CA SER A 168 -7.08 14.36 26.48
C SER A 168 -6.91 14.77 27.95
N PRO A 169 -6.96 13.82 28.91
CA PRO A 169 -7.22 12.39 28.75
C PRO A 169 -8.71 12.02 28.75
N LYS A 170 -9.61 12.99 28.98
CA LYS A 170 -11.03 12.74 29.29
C LYS A 170 -11.80 12.08 28.15
N TYR A 171 -11.68 12.60 26.92
CA TYR A 171 -12.41 12.08 25.76
C TYR A 171 -11.55 11.13 24.92
N LEU A 172 -10.23 11.29 24.99
CA LEU A 172 -9.26 10.43 24.31
C LEU A 172 -8.01 10.29 25.18
N LYS A 173 -7.52 9.06 25.40
CA LYS A 173 -6.37 8.80 26.29
C LYS A 173 -5.12 9.61 25.91
N LYS A 174 -4.86 9.74 24.61
CA LYS A 174 -3.78 10.53 24.02
C LYS A 174 -4.18 10.89 22.59
N VAL A 175 -3.92 12.12 22.17
CA VAL A 175 -4.09 12.52 20.78
C VAL A 175 -3.04 11.80 19.91
N PRO A 176 -3.45 11.06 18.86
CA PRO A 176 -2.52 10.44 17.94
C PRO A 176 -1.73 11.52 17.17
N VAL A 177 -0.49 11.18 16.80
CA VAL A 177 0.26 11.94 15.80
C VAL A 177 -0.25 11.57 14.41
N ASP A 178 -0.01 12.44 13.43
CA ASP A 178 -0.22 12.12 12.03
C ASP A 178 0.65 10.91 11.65
N LEU A 179 0.00 9.88 11.11
CA LEU A 179 0.66 8.66 10.68
C LEU A 179 1.68 8.95 9.58
N TYR A 180 1.43 9.90 8.68
CA TYR A 180 2.28 10.13 7.51
C TYR A 180 3.53 10.96 7.80
N THR A 181 3.38 11.99 8.64
CA THR A 181 4.48 12.92 8.96
C THR A 181 5.18 12.55 10.28
N GLY A 182 4.50 11.85 11.18
CA GLY A 182 4.95 11.65 12.56
C GLY A 182 4.78 12.89 13.45
N GLU A 183 4.21 13.97 12.91
CA GLU A 183 4.00 15.25 13.60
C GLU A 183 2.57 15.35 14.17
N ALA A 184 2.21 16.48 14.79
CA ALA A 184 0.85 16.68 15.25
C ALA A 184 -0.13 16.78 14.07
N LEU A 185 -1.35 16.25 14.24
CA LEU A 185 -2.44 16.47 13.29
C LEU A 185 -2.76 17.96 13.17
N LEU A 186 -3.09 18.40 11.96
CA LEU A 186 -3.50 19.77 11.70
C LEU A 186 -4.94 19.97 12.16
N TYR A 187 -5.18 21.11 12.81
CA TYR A 187 -6.42 21.42 13.50
C TYR A 187 -6.80 22.88 13.31
N ARG A 188 -8.03 23.13 12.87
CA ARG A 188 -8.56 24.48 12.67
C ARG A 188 -10.03 24.53 13.07
N VAL A 189 -10.41 25.64 13.71
CA VAL A 189 -11.81 25.98 14.00
C VAL A 189 -12.21 27.14 13.09
N GLU A 190 -13.37 27.00 12.45
CA GLU A 190 -13.97 27.97 11.52
C GLU A 190 -15.41 28.24 11.95
N GLY A 191 -15.61 29.18 12.87
CA GLY A 191 -16.92 29.46 13.46
C GLY A 191 -17.50 28.22 14.16
N GLU A 192 -18.67 27.75 13.72
CA GLU A 192 -19.34 26.56 14.26
C GLU A 192 -18.75 25.22 13.74
N ARG A 193 -17.78 25.30 12.84
CA ARG A 193 -17.14 24.16 12.20
C ARG A 193 -15.75 23.92 12.77
N CYS A 194 -15.37 22.64 12.81
CA CYS A 194 -14.05 22.20 13.20
C CYS A 194 -13.51 21.25 12.13
N ILE A 195 -12.24 21.43 11.77
CA ILE A 195 -11.53 20.62 10.79
C ILE A 195 -10.29 20.04 11.47
N VAL A 196 -10.10 18.73 11.32
CA VAL A 196 -8.88 18.03 11.73
C VAL A 196 -8.43 17.14 10.59
N TYR A 197 -7.13 17.16 10.27
CA TYR A 197 -6.62 16.45 9.11
C TYR A 197 -5.16 16.00 9.24
N SER A 198 -4.83 15.02 8.41
CA SER A 198 -3.49 14.51 8.14
C SER A 198 -3.09 14.93 6.73
N LEU A 199 -1.81 15.20 6.52
CA LEU A 199 -1.25 15.56 5.20
C LEU A 199 -1.28 14.40 4.19
N GLY A 200 -1.66 13.21 4.63
CA GLY A 200 -1.73 12.04 3.76
C GLY A 200 -0.40 11.69 3.09
N ALA A 201 -0.48 10.90 2.02
CA ALA A 201 0.70 10.30 1.40
C ALA A 201 1.57 11.29 0.61
N ASN A 202 1.02 12.43 0.17
CA ASN A 202 1.81 13.45 -0.53
C ASN A 202 2.68 14.24 0.46
N GLY A 203 2.23 14.41 1.72
CA GLY A 203 2.89 15.20 2.75
C GLY A 203 2.86 16.70 2.46
N ILE A 204 1.92 17.16 1.64
CA ILE A 204 1.73 18.57 1.27
C ILE A 204 0.41 19.01 1.90
N ASP A 205 0.40 20.16 2.56
CA ASP A 205 -0.84 20.76 3.07
C ASP A 205 -1.67 21.27 1.90
N ASP A 206 -2.73 20.54 1.58
CA ASP A 206 -3.71 20.91 0.57
C ASP A 206 -4.86 21.75 1.19
N ASP A 207 -4.59 22.47 2.29
CA ASP A 207 -5.51 23.29 3.06
C ASP A 207 -6.71 22.50 3.60
N GLY A 208 -6.47 21.24 3.97
CA GLY A 208 -7.51 20.32 4.41
C GLY A 208 -8.52 20.05 3.30
N GLN A 209 -8.13 20.06 2.03
CA GLN A 209 -8.94 19.59 0.91
C GLN A 209 -8.80 18.07 0.79
N GLY A 210 -9.91 17.36 0.94
CA GLY A 210 -9.88 15.90 0.88
C GLY A 210 -9.78 15.39 -0.55
N GLY A 211 -9.30 14.16 -0.70
CA GLY A 211 -9.45 13.39 -1.94
C GLY A 211 -10.88 13.42 -2.49
N ASP A 212 -11.04 13.55 -3.80
CA ASP A 212 -12.32 13.28 -4.45
C ASP A 212 -12.67 11.79 -4.35
N GLU A 213 -13.94 11.42 -4.60
CA GLU A 213 -14.38 10.02 -4.59
C GLU A 213 -13.60 9.14 -5.58
N SER A 214 -12.94 9.76 -6.57
CA SER A 214 -12.11 9.07 -7.56
C SER A 214 -10.79 8.55 -6.98
N GLY A 215 -10.33 9.08 -5.83
CA GLY A 215 -9.13 8.62 -5.13
C GLY A 215 -7.84 8.72 -5.94
N ARG A 216 -7.86 9.46 -7.06
CA ARG A 216 -6.73 9.59 -8.02
C ARG A 216 -5.67 10.58 -7.57
N LYS A 217 -6.00 11.46 -6.62
CA LYS A 217 -5.08 12.46 -6.10
C LYS A 217 -4.80 12.12 -4.63
N MET A 218 -3.52 11.86 -4.32
CA MET A 218 -3.06 11.74 -2.93
C MET A 218 -3.19 13.14 -2.31
N LEU A 219 -4.30 13.36 -1.60
CA LEU A 219 -4.66 14.61 -0.93
C LEU A 219 -4.80 14.37 0.58
N ASP A 220 -5.01 15.44 1.34
CA ASP A 220 -5.23 15.39 2.78
C ASP A 220 -6.34 14.40 3.18
N ILE A 221 -6.18 13.80 4.35
CA ILE A 221 -7.19 12.96 4.98
C ILE A 221 -7.90 13.80 6.03
N VAL A 222 -9.17 14.12 5.80
CA VAL A 222 -9.85 15.21 6.52
C VAL A 222 -11.12 14.73 7.22
N ALA A 223 -11.28 15.10 8.49
CA ALA A 223 -12.53 15.02 9.22
C ALA A 223 -13.09 16.42 9.49
N ARG A 224 -14.34 16.64 9.11
CA ARG A 224 -15.07 17.91 9.29
C ARG A 224 -16.24 17.69 10.22
N LEU A 225 -16.35 18.53 11.24
CA LEU A 225 -17.44 18.51 12.21
C LEU A 225 -18.17 19.84 12.24
N GLY A 226 -19.48 19.80 12.47
CA GLY A 226 -20.35 20.98 12.44
C GLY A 226 -20.89 21.31 11.06
N ALA A 227 -21.84 22.23 11.00
CA ALA A 227 -22.41 22.70 9.74
C ALA A 227 -21.36 23.48 8.93
N PRO A 228 -21.39 23.40 7.57
CA PRO A 228 -20.59 24.29 6.75
C PRO A 228 -20.96 25.74 7.08
N ALA A 229 -19.97 26.63 7.10
CA ALA A 229 -20.24 28.06 7.17
C ALA A 229 -21.19 28.41 6.02
N THR A 230 -22.36 28.96 6.33
CA THR A 230 -23.23 29.55 5.32
C THR A 230 -22.41 30.61 4.62
N LYS A 231 -22.14 30.43 3.33
CA LYS A 231 -21.63 31.53 2.50
C LYS A 231 -22.70 32.62 2.57
N THR A 232 -22.42 33.69 3.30
CA THR A 232 -23.12 34.96 3.10
C THR A 232 -22.71 35.41 1.70
N ASP A 233 -23.61 35.19 0.75
CA ASP A 233 -23.55 35.86 -0.55
C ASP A 233 -23.78 37.36 -0.25
N ASP A 234 -22.70 38.13 -0.30
CA ASP A 234 -22.71 39.60 -0.41
C ASP A 234 -22.64 40.01 -1.89
#